data_AF-A0A3B1A9G0-F1
#
_entry.id   AF-A0A3B1A9G0-F1
#
_cell.length_a   1.000
_cell.length_b   1.000
_cell.length_c   1.000
_cell.angle_alpha   90.00
_cell.angle_beta   90.00
_cell.angle_gamma   90.00
#
_symmetry.space_group_name_H-M   'P 1'
#
loop_
_entity.id
_entity.type
_entity.pdbx_description
1 polymer ?
#
loop_
_entity_poly.entity_id
_entity_poly.type
_entity_poly.pdbx_seq_one_letter_code
_entity_poly.pdbx_strand_id
1 'polypeptide(L)'
;MNPVPLLIVMGTILALLAVQRWLIHIGSPRNKNLHKENIPPKPKKASAQPLTVTQPNQQSPRQHGRKLTEGLSVTGLDERGIDSLKALIDKKETDAISTFLAFNRPVFVEIDTYLAQQRQQKENEAPPSPTQALLIKLLEPLTKTERKLLMEFNPKATRLISRDLMSRFGGHEFGIYFGHYAARPQSVTLHIPPLDPDRKILEDLTKSRIASKGRHIPLSARLTVLKMSQLRQMAKDLNLDKKFTRKQAAAEALATVPGAAVLLSMQYVIDDLFMLMPIKEDVVLVKHEWSYLQAYAKMLSGLKL
;
A
#
# COMPACT_ATOMS: atom_id res chain seq x y z
N MET A 1 1.62 -25.60 -57.55
CA MET A 1 1.07 -25.17 -56.24
C MET A 1 2.16 -25.34 -55.19
N ASN A 2 2.59 -24.27 -54.53
CA ASN A 2 3.70 -24.31 -53.56
C ASN A 2 3.23 -24.93 -52.23
N PRO A 3 3.84 -26.02 -51.73
CA PRO A 3 3.41 -26.71 -50.49
C PRO A 3 3.91 -26.03 -49.20
N VAL A 4 4.74 -24.99 -49.32
CA VAL A 4 5.38 -24.28 -48.20
C VAL A 4 4.40 -23.71 -47.17
N PRO A 5 3.23 -23.14 -47.54
CA PRO A 5 2.30 -22.60 -46.55
C PRO A 5 1.69 -23.68 -45.64
N LEU A 6 1.51 -24.90 -46.15
CA LEU A 6 0.84 -25.99 -45.43
C LEU A 6 1.75 -26.61 -44.36
N LEU A 7 3.06 -26.65 -44.62
CA LEU A 7 4.07 -27.13 -43.67
C LEU A 7 4.25 -26.18 -42.48
N ILE A 8 4.14 -24.86 -42.70
CA ILE A 8 4.24 -23.85 -41.63
C ILE A 8 3.02 -23.94 -40.69
N VAL A 9 1.83 -24.19 -41.25
CA VAL A 9 0.60 -24.35 -40.45
C VAL A 9 0.62 -25.67 -39.66
N MET A 10 1.11 -26.76 -40.25
CA MET A 10 1.26 -28.03 -39.52
C MET A 10 2.30 -27.95 -38.39
N GLY A 11 3.42 -27.24 -38.60
CA GLY A 11 4.45 -27.05 -37.57
C GLY A 11 3.97 -26.28 -36.35
N THR A 12 3.13 -25.26 -36.54
CA THR A 12 2.58 -24.44 -35.45
C THR A 12 1.53 -25.21 -34.63
N ILE A 13 0.72 -26.07 -35.24
CA ILE A 13 -0.27 -26.91 -34.55
C ILE A 13 0.43 -27.96 -33.66
N LEU A 14 1.51 -28.59 -34.14
CA LEU A 14 2.28 -29.56 -33.36
C LEU A 14 2.96 -28.92 -32.14
N ALA A 15 3.49 -27.70 -32.28
CA ALA A 15 4.07 -26.97 -31.15
C ALA A 15 3.03 -26.60 -30.08
N LEU A 16 1.82 -26.19 -30.49
CA LEU A 16 0.71 -25.89 -29.58
C LEU A 16 0.24 -27.12 -28.80
N LEU A 17 0.15 -28.29 -29.46
CA LEU A 17 -0.22 -29.54 -28.78
C LEU A 17 0.85 -30.02 -27.78
N ALA A 18 2.13 -29.79 -28.07
CA ALA A 18 3.22 -30.11 -27.14
C ALA A 18 3.17 -29.23 -25.86
N VAL A 19 2.90 -27.92 -26.02
CA VAL A 19 2.74 -26.99 -24.88
C VAL A 19 1.51 -27.34 -24.05
N GLN A 20 0.40 -27.72 -24.69
CA GLN A 20 -0.82 -28.13 -23.99
C GLN A 20 -0.62 -29.41 -23.17
N ARG A 21 0.15 -30.39 -23.68
CA ARG A 21 0.49 -31.62 -22.96
C ARG A 21 1.41 -31.36 -21.76
N TRP A 22 2.34 -30.41 -21.87
CA TRP A 22 3.23 -30.02 -20.79
C TRP A 22 2.50 -29.32 -19.64
N LEU A 23 1.54 -28.44 -19.97
CA LEU A 23 0.73 -27.74 -18.96
C LEU A 23 -0.18 -28.68 -18.15
N ILE A 24 -0.67 -29.77 -18.76
CA ILE A 24 -1.48 -30.77 -18.06
C ILE A 24 -0.64 -31.59 -17.05
N HIS A 25 0.67 -31.76 -17.30
CA HIS A 25 1.55 -32.53 -16.41
C HIS A 25 2.03 -31.75 -15.18
N ILE A 26 2.01 -30.42 -15.22
CA ILE A 26 2.45 -29.56 -14.11
C ILE A 26 1.30 -29.22 -13.15
N GLY A 27 0.04 -29.39 -13.58
CA GLY A 27 -1.14 -28.90 -12.87
C GLY A 27 -1.80 -29.82 -11.83
N SER A 28 -1.15 -30.87 -11.30
CA SER A 28 -1.82 -31.78 -10.35
C SER A 28 -1.04 -32.08 -9.06
N PRO A 29 -1.27 -31.34 -7.96
CA PRO A 29 -1.01 -31.80 -6.61
C PRO A 29 -2.30 -32.42 -6.02
N ARG A 30 -2.27 -33.75 -5.91
CA ARG A 30 -3.30 -34.61 -5.31
C ARG A 30 -3.16 -34.58 -3.78
N ASN A 31 -3.92 -33.71 -3.09
CA ASN A 31 -3.97 -33.70 -1.63
C ASN A 31 -5.07 -34.65 -1.13
N LYS A 32 -4.65 -35.78 -0.53
CA LYS A 32 -5.48 -36.68 0.26
C LYS A 32 -5.19 -36.37 1.72
N ASN A 33 -6.21 -36.04 2.52
CA ASN A 33 -6.37 -36.42 3.94
C ASN A 33 -7.72 -35.88 4.42
N LEU A 34 -8.75 -36.73 4.49
CA LEU A 34 -9.15 -37.56 5.63
C LEU A 34 -9.82 -36.76 6.75
N HIS A 35 -11.15 -36.88 6.78
CA HIS A 35 -12.00 -36.73 7.94
C HIS A 35 -11.44 -37.48 9.15
N LYS A 36 -11.39 -36.80 10.31
CA LYS A 36 -11.66 -37.42 11.60
C LYS A 36 -12.25 -36.37 12.55
N GLU A 37 -13.54 -36.53 12.82
CA GLU A 37 -14.20 -36.04 14.02
C GLU A 37 -13.45 -36.53 15.26
N ASN A 38 -13.35 -35.69 16.30
CA ASN A 38 -13.38 -36.18 17.67
C ASN A 38 -13.86 -35.10 18.65
N ILE A 39 -14.75 -35.58 19.51
CA ILE A 39 -15.60 -34.91 20.50
C ILE A 39 -14.77 -34.46 21.72
N PRO A 40 -15.17 -33.37 22.44
CA PRO A 40 -14.46 -32.90 23.63
C PRO A 40 -14.95 -33.61 24.91
N PRO A 41 -14.08 -33.90 25.91
CA PRO A 41 -14.55 -34.27 27.23
C PRO A 41 -14.63 -33.06 28.18
N LYS A 42 -15.72 -33.06 28.94
CA LYS A 42 -16.12 -32.14 30.02
C LYS A 42 -15.21 -32.23 31.27
N PRO A 43 -15.32 -31.26 32.21
CA PRO A 43 -14.34 -30.98 33.26
C PRO A 43 -14.52 -31.83 34.52
N LYS A 44 -13.43 -32.07 35.26
CA LYS A 44 -13.46 -32.60 36.64
C LYS A 44 -13.15 -31.50 37.67
N LYS A 45 -13.98 -31.45 38.71
CA LYS A 45 -13.86 -30.58 39.88
C LYS A 45 -12.92 -31.17 40.95
N ALA A 46 -12.23 -30.24 41.62
CA ALA A 46 -11.85 -30.18 43.05
C ALA A 46 -10.81 -31.17 43.63
N SER A 47 -9.72 -30.59 44.15
CA SER A 47 -9.33 -30.76 45.56
C SER A 47 -8.48 -29.58 46.05
N ALA A 48 -8.62 -29.26 47.33
CA ALA A 48 -8.24 -28.03 48.00
C ALA A 48 -6.86 -28.06 48.68
N GLN A 49 -6.15 -26.91 48.56
CA GLN A 49 -5.39 -26.18 49.61
C GLN A 49 -4.10 -26.79 50.22
N PRO A 50 -3.16 -25.99 50.79
CA PRO A 50 -3.34 -24.65 51.36
C PRO A 50 -2.39 -23.53 50.92
N LEU A 51 -2.81 -22.32 51.33
CA LEU A 51 -2.13 -21.04 51.24
C LEU A 51 -0.78 -21.02 51.97
N THR A 52 0.23 -20.46 51.32
CA THR A 52 1.35 -19.80 52.01
C THR A 52 1.46 -18.37 51.48
N VAL A 53 1.14 -17.42 52.36
CA VAL A 53 1.30 -15.98 52.16
C VAL A 53 2.73 -15.61 52.52
N THR A 54 3.56 -15.16 51.58
CA THR A 54 4.47 -14.00 51.72
C THR A 54 5.26 -13.72 50.42
N GLN A 55 4.89 -12.68 49.69
CA GLN A 55 5.69 -11.46 49.49
C GLN A 55 5.14 -10.67 48.28
N PRO A 56 5.00 -9.34 48.41
CA PRO A 56 4.72 -8.48 47.29
C PRO A 56 6.00 -8.30 46.46
N ASN A 57 5.85 -7.79 45.24
CA ASN A 57 6.92 -7.23 44.42
C ASN A 57 7.61 -8.20 43.44
N GLN A 58 6.89 -8.56 42.37
CA GLN A 58 7.50 -8.64 41.05
C GLN A 58 6.66 -7.83 40.07
N GLN A 59 6.90 -6.53 40.07
CA GLN A 59 6.71 -5.75 38.85
C GLN A 59 7.55 -6.46 37.77
N SER A 60 6.86 -7.05 36.80
CA SER A 60 7.44 -7.51 35.54
C SER A 60 8.49 -6.51 35.06
N PRO A 61 9.71 -6.95 34.68
CA PRO A 61 10.77 -6.04 34.30
C PRO A 61 10.24 -5.15 33.18
N ARG A 62 10.19 -3.84 33.43
CA ARG A 62 9.91 -2.83 32.41
C ARG A 62 10.81 -3.17 31.23
N GLN A 63 10.25 -3.52 30.06
CA GLN A 63 11.03 -3.78 28.86
C GLN A 63 11.90 -2.55 28.60
N HIS A 64 13.16 -2.59 29.04
CA HIS A 64 14.10 -1.52 28.81
C HIS A 64 14.41 -1.54 27.31
N GLY A 65 14.03 -0.48 26.61
CA GLY A 65 14.39 -0.32 25.20
C GLY A 65 15.90 -0.41 25.03
N ARG A 66 16.32 -0.86 23.85
CA ARG A 66 17.74 -0.85 23.47
C ARG A 66 18.15 0.60 23.22
N LYS A 67 19.34 0.99 23.71
CA LYS A 67 19.83 2.37 23.62
C LYS A 67 20.08 2.74 22.15
N LEU A 68 19.41 3.78 21.67
CA LEU A 68 19.69 4.39 20.37
C LEU A 68 20.80 5.45 20.53
N THR A 69 20.61 6.37 21.47
CA THR A 69 21.60 7.36 21.91
C THR A 69 21.36 7.68 23.39
N GLU A 70 22.13 8.58 23.99
CA GLU A 70 21.93 9.01 25.36
C GLU A 70 20.53 9.61 25.56
N GLY A 71 19.77 9.06 26.51
CA GLY A 71 18.41 9.49 26.80
C GLY A 71 17.34 9.04 25.80
N LEU A 72 17.67 8.17 24.82
CA LEU A 72 16.71 7.63 23.86
C LEU A 72 16.89 6.12 23.68
N SER A 73 15.79 5.40 23.90
CA SER A 73 15.70 3.95 23.79
C SER A 73 14.58 3.52 22.84
N VAL A 74 14.83 2.40 22.16
CA VAL A 74 13.94 1.86 21.13
C VAL A 74 13.57 0.42 21.46
N THR A 75 12.30 0.09 21.32
CA THR A 75 11.79 -1.30 21.40
C THR A 75 11.25 -1.75 20.04
N GLY A 76 11.19 -3.06 19.81
CA GLY A 76 10.70 -3.65 18.56
C GLY A 76 11.74 -3.77 17.44
N LEU A 77 13.01 -3.45 17.71
CA LEU A 77 14.14 -3.64 16.78
C LEU A 77 15.19 -4.59 17.36
N ASP A 78 15.81 -5.37 16.48
CA ASP A 78 17.05 -6.09 16.78
C ASP A 78 18.28 -5.18 16.59
N GLU A 79 19.50 -5.70 16.78
CA GLU A 79 20.73 -4.90 16.70
C GLU A 79 20.94 -4.36 15.29
N ARG A 80 20.71 -5.20 14.28
CA ARG A 80 20.80 -4.83 12.87
C ARG A 80 19.81 -3.74 12.49
N GLY A 81 18.58 -3.82 13.01
CA GLY A 81 17.56 -2.79 12.82
C GLY A 81 17.95 -1.46 13.45
N ILE A 82 18.57 -1.47 14.63
CA ILE A 82 19.08 -0.26 15.29
C ILE A 82 20.22 0.35 14.48
N ASP A 83 21.21 -0.45 14.06
CA ASP A 83 22.33 0.04 13.26
C ASP A 83 21.87 0.62 11.92
N SER A 84 20.89 -0.04 11.29
CA SER A 84 20.25 0.47 10.07
C SER A 84 19.54 1.80 10.32
N LEU A 85 18.78 1.92 11.40
CA LEU A 85 18.11 3.17 11.76
C LEU A 85 19.12 4.29 12.03
N LYS A 86 20.22 4.00 12.72
CA LYS A 86 21.29 4.96 12.97
C LYS A 86 21.90 5.47 11.68
N ALA A 87 22.27 4.57 10.77
CA ALA A 87 22.82 4.93 9.47
C ALA A 87 21.86 5.81 8.65
N LEU A 88 20.56 5.58 8.72
CA LEU A 88 19.55 6.41 8.05
C LEU A 88 19.44 7.81 8.69
N ILE A 89 19.51 7.90 10.02
CA ILE A 89 19.51 9.16 10.77
C ILE A 89 20.76 9.99 10.42
N ASP A 90 21.93 9.39 10.40
CA ASP A 90 23.20 10.06 10.09
C ASP A 90 23.21 10.68 8.69
N LYS A 91 22.60 9.97 7.73
CA LYS A 91 22.42 10.46 6.35
C LYS A 91 21.30 11.49 6.19
N LYS A 92 20.45 11.67 7.22
CA LYS A 92 19.28 12.57 7.21
C LYS A 92 18.29 12.28 6.08
N GLU A 93 18.14 11.01 5.71
CA GLU A 93 17.24 10.57 4.64
C GLU A 93 15.81 10.39 5.17
N THR A 94 15.04 11.49 5.28
CA THR A 94 13.68 11.48 5.85
C THR A 94 12.74 10.46 5.21
N ASP A 95 12.78 10.29 3.88
CA ASP A 95 11.91 9.33 3.19
C ASP A 95 12.29 7.87 3.49
N ALA A 96 13.60 7.60 3.60
CA ALA A 96 14.09 6.27 3.96
C ALA A 96 13.77 5.96 5.43
N ILE A 97 13.90 6.92 6.35
CA ILE A 97 13.47 6.78 7.75
C ILE A 97 11.96 6.55 7.80
N SER A 98 11.14 7.31 7.06
CA SER A 98 9.68 7.16 7.03
C SER A 98 9.27 5.74 6.59
N THR A 99 9.93 5.24 5.55
CA THR A 99 9.76 3.88 5.04
C THR A 99 10.20 2.84 6.07
N PHE A 100 11.33 3.06 6.75
CA PHE A 100 11.81 2.18 7.82
C PHE A 100 10.80 2.12 8.98
N LEU A 101 10.28 3.27 9.41
CA LEU A 101 9.25 3.37 10.45
C LEU A 101 7.95 2.67 10.01
N ALA A 102 7.60 2.77 8.73
CA ALA A 102 6.49 2.04 8.09
C ALA A 102 6.63 0.52 8.18
N PHE A 103 7.83 0.00 7.89
CA PHE A 103 8.10 -1.44 7.88
C PHE A 103 8.24 -2.06 9.27
N ASN A 104 8.97 -1.39 10.15
CA ASN A 104 9.46 -1.96 11.40
C ASN A 104 8.64 -1.54 12.64
N ARG A 105 7.94 -0.41 12.58
CA ARG A 105 7.11 0.12 13.69
C ARG A 105 7.85 0.12 15.05
N PRO A 106 9.08 0.67 15.12
CA PRO A 106 9.76 0.81 16.39
C PRO A 106 8.97 1.73 17.33
N VAL A 107 9.08 1.48 18.63
CA VAL A 107 8.52 2.34 19.68
C VAL A 107 9.67 3.03 20.39
N PHE A 108 9.63 4.36 20.46
CA PHE A 108 10.68 5.19 21.04
C PHE A 108 10.20 5.65 22.41
N VAL A 109 10.70 5.00 23.46
CA VAL A 109 10.07 5.03 24.78
C VAL A 109 9.93 6.45 25.32
N GLU A 110 11.00 7.25 25.25
CA GLU A 110 11.05 8.60 25.81
C GLU A 110 10.27 9.60 24.95
N ILE A 111 10.35 9.47 23.61
CA ILE A 111 9.62 10.34 22.67
C ILE A 111 8.10 10.11 22.83
N ASP A 112 7.67 8.85 22.79
CA ASP A 112 6.25 8.51 22.87
C ASP A 112 5.66 8.89 24.23
N THR A 113 6.45 8.73 25.30
CA THR A 113 6.07 9.19 26.65
C THR A 113 5.91 10.71 26.69
N TYR A 114 6.86 11.47 26.12
CA TYR A 114 6.78 12.92 26.06
C TYR A 114 5.58 13.41 25.25
N LEU A 115 5.34 12.85 24.06
CA LEU A 115 4.18 13.19 23.23
C LEU A 115 2.86 12.81 23.92
N ALA A 116 2.83 11.74 24.73
CA ALA A 116 1.67 11.39 25.54
C ALA A 116 1.44 12.39 26.70
N GLN A 117 2.49 12.88 27.35
CA GLN A 117 2.40 13.91 28.40
C GLN A 117 1.88 15.24 27.83
N GLN A 118 2.42 15.66 26.69
CA GLN A 118 2.00 16.89 26.00
C GLN A 118 0.53 16.84 25.58
N ARG A 119 0.05 15.69 25.08
CA ARG A 119 -1.39 15.47 24.81
C ARG A 119 -2.29 15.64 26.01
N GLN A 120 -1.81 15.27 27.20
CA GLN A 120 -2.58 15.36 28.44
C GLN A 120 -2.51 16.75 29.08
N GLN A 121 -1.86 17.74 28.42
CA GLN A 121 -1.65 19.09 28.95
C GLN A 121 -1.10 19.11 30.39
N LYS A 122 -0.34 18.08 30.78
CA LYS A 122 0.41 18.08 32.03
C LYS A 122 1.71 18.83 31.79
N GLU A 123 1.62 20.15 31.70
CA GLU A 123 2.79 21.00 31.91
C GLU A 123 3.16 20.88 33.39
N ASN A 124 4.17 20.06 33.68
CA ASN A 124 4.83 20.17 34.96
C ASN A 124 5.60 21.49 34.94
N GLU A 125 5.34 22.39 35.89
CA GLU A 125 6.07 23.66 36.09
C GLU A 125 7.56 23.46 36.48
N ALA A 126 8.02 22.21 36.54
CA ALA A 126 9.40 21.88 36.82
C ALA A 126 10.31 22.17 35.61
N PRO A 127 11.57 22.57 35.82
CA PRO A 127 12.52 22.75 34.74
C PRO A 127 12.67 21.44 33.93
N PRO A 128 12.75 21.54 32.59
CA PRO A 128 12.77 20.36 31.74
C PRO A 128 14.00 19.51 32.05
N SER A 129 13.78 18.21 32.25
CA SER A 129 14.89 17.26 32.36
C SER A 129 15.80 17.31 31.12
N PRO A 130 17.07 16.90 31.18
CA PRO A 130 17.97 16.88 30.03
C PRO A 130 17.37 16.16 28.80
N THR A 131 16.65 15.06 29.04
CA THR A 131 15.92 14.33 27.99
C THR A 131 14.77 15.16 27.40
N GLN A 132 13.98 15.85 28.22
CA GLN A 132 12.92 16.73 27.70
C GLN A 132 13.48 17.91 26.91
N ALA A 133 14.60 18.51 27.35
CA ALA A 133 15.27 19.58 26.61
C ALA A 133 15.75 19.10 25.23
N LEU A 134 16.29 17.89 25.14
CA LEU A 134 16.62 17.24 23.87
C LEU A 134 15.38 17.09 22.98
N LEU A 135 14.27 16.58 23.52
CA LEU A 135 13.03 16.35 22.76
C LEU A 135 12.40 17.64 22.25
N ILE A 136 12.41 18.70 23.07
CA ILE A 136 11.96 20.04 22.65
C ILE A 136 12.77 20.52 21.45
N LYS A 137 14.09 20.36 21.52
CA LYS A 137 15.00 20.72 20.43
C LYS A 137 14.75 19.91 19.15
N LEU A 138 14.37 18.64 19.26
CA LEU A 138 14.02 17.81 18.09
C LEU A 138 12.70 18.24 17.42
N LEU A 139 11.81 18.92 18.16
CA LEU A 139 10.57 19.47 17.60
C LEU A 139 10.77 20.83 16.92
N GLU A 140 11.84 21.57 17.21
CA GLU A 140 12.15 22.87 16.59
C GLU A 140 12.08 22.88 15.06
N PRO A 141 12.71 21.93 14.32
CA PRO A 141 12.69 21.92 12.85
C PRO A 141 11.33 21.56 12.23
N LEU A 142 10.36 21.13 13.04
CA LEU A 142 9.02 20.80 12.57
C LEU A 142 8.15 22.05 12.45
N THR A 143 7.37 22.10 11.38
CA THR A 143 6.30 23.08 11.17
C THR A 143 5.16 22.91 12.19
N LYS A 144 4.32 23.94 12.35
CA LYS A 144 3.17 23.88 13.27
C LYS A 144 2.22 22.71 12.94
N THR A 145 2.02 22.42 11.66
CA THR A 145 1.18 21.31 11.20
C THR A 145 1.79 19.95 11.51
N GLU A 146 3.10 19.77 11.27
CA GLU A 146 3.82 18.54 11.63
C GLU A 146 3.79 18.28 13.14
N ARG A 147 4.02 19.32 13.97
CA ARG A 147 3.92 19.19 15.43
C ARG A 147 2.50 18.81 15.85
N LYS A 148 1.48 19.46 15.28
CA LYS A 148 0.08 19.12 15.55
C LYS A 148 -0.23 17.66 15.20
N LEU A 149 0.26 17.17 14.05
CA LEU A 149 0.12 15.76 13.65
C LEU A 149 0.75 14.81 14.67
N LEU A 150 1.97 15.10 15.16
CA LEU A 150 2.62 14.27 16.17
C LEU A 150 1.85 14.23 17.49
N MET A 151 1.19 15.32 17.86
CA MET A 151 0.39 15.40 19.09
C MET A 151 -0.98 14.75 18.92
N GLU A 152 -1.63 14.84 17.77
CA GLU A 152 -2.98 14.29 17.58
C GLU A 152 -2.98 12.80 17.22
N PHE A 153 -1.90 12.30 16.61
CA PHE A 153 -1.84 10.93 16.15
C PHE A 153 -1.88 9.94 17.32
N ASN A 154 -2.80 8.98 17.25
CA ASN A 154 -2.89 7.90 18.22
C ASN A 154 -2.02 6.71 17.75
N PRO A 155 -0.86 6.43 18.37
CA PRO A 155 0.00 5.32 17.96
C PRO A 155 -0.63 3.95 18.21
N LYS A 156 -1.72 3.87 18.99
CA LYS A 156 -2.49 2.64 19.23
C LYS A 156 -3.62 2.42 18.21
N ALA A 157 -3.83 3.37 17.28
CA ALA A 157 -4.82 3.21 16.23
C ALA A 157 -4.48 2.03 15.31
N THR A 158 -5.49 1.47 14.64
CA THR A 158 -5.30 0.39 13.68
C THR A 158 -4.32 0.82 12.59
N ARG A 159 -3.33 -0.02 12.33
CA ARG A 159 -2.33 0.18 11.28
C ARG A 159 -3.00 0.12 9.90
N LEU A 160 -2.93 1.20 9.13
CA LEU A 160 -3.44 1.24 7.75
C LEU A 160 -2.31 0.93 6.76
N ILE A 161 -1.11 1.44 7.01
CA ILE A 161 0.06 1.15 6.16
C ILE A 161 0.68 -0.20 6.54
N SER A 162 0.11 -1.27 6.00
CA SER A 162 0.60 -2.65 6.17
C SER A 162 1.76 -2.97 5.23
N ARG A 163 2.52 -4.04 5.52
CA ARG A 163 3.57 -4.52 4.60
C ARG A 163 3.01 -4.97 3.25
N ASP A 164 1.82 -5.55 3.25
CA ASP A 164 1.10 -5.92 2.03
C ASP A 164 0.79 -4.67 1.18
N LEU A 165 0.19 -3.65 1.80
CA LEU A 165 -0.08 -2.38 1.13
C LEU A 165 1.21 -1.77 0.58
N MET A 166 2.27 -1.71 1.38
CA MET A 166 3.56 -1.20 0.93
C MET A 166 4.09 -1.97 -0.28
N SER A 167 4.07 -3.30 -0.25
CA SER A 167 4.55 -4.14 -1.36
C SER A 167 3.78 -3.88 -2.66
N ARG A 168 2.48 -3.58 -2.58
CA ARG A 168 1.65 -3.24 -3.74
C ARG A 168 1.97 -1.86 -4.33
N PHE A 169 2.57 -0.98 -3.54
CA PHE A 169 2.97 0.37 -3.94
C PHE A 169 4.50 0.50 -4.01
N GLY A 170 5.22 -0.51 -4.51
CA GLY A 170 6.67 -0.41 -4.78
C GLY A 170 7.57 -0.61 -3.55
N GLY A 171 7.02 -1.01 -2.41
CA GLY A 171 7.77 -1.37 -1.21
C GLY A 171 8.51 -0.19 -0.60
N HIS A 172 9.80 -0.04 -0.94
CA HIS A 172 10.62 1.08 -0.49
C HIS A 172 10.24 2.40 -1.16
N GLU A 173 9.64 2.37 -2.34
CA GLU A 173 9.15 3.55 -3.06
C GLU A 173 7.69 3.91 -2.70
N PHE A 174 7.17 3.37 -1.58
CA PHE A 174 5.78 3.52 -1.15
C PHE A 174 5.26 4.95 -1.26
N GLY A 175 5.98 5.91 -0.67
CA GLY A 175 5.55 7.30 -0.62
C GLY A 175 5.35 7.91 -2.01
N ILE A 176 6.22 7.57 -2.97
CA ILE A 176 6.13 8.04 -4.35
C ILE A 176 4.88 7.43 -5.00
N TYR A 177 4.80 6.11 -5.06
CA TYR A 177 3.74 5.40 -5.78
C TYR A 177 2.36 5.68 -5.19
N PHE A 178 2.26 5.67 -3.86
CA PHE A 178 1.02 6.02 -3.18
C PHE A 178 0.64 7.48 -3.42
N GLY A 179 1.60 8.40 -3.47
CA GLY A 179 1.38 9.80 -3.84
C GLY A 179 0.75 9.96 -5.23
N HIS A 180 1.32 9.30 -6.24
CA HIS A 180 0.79 9.32 -7.61
C HIS A 180 -0.61 8.69 -7.72
N TYR A 181 -0.88 7.66 -6.92
CA TYR A 181 -2.20 7.04 -6.82
C TYR A 181 -3.23 7.95 -6.15
N ALA A 182 -2.88 8.56 -5.01
CA ALA A 182 -3.77 9.42 -4.24
C ALA A 182 -4.09 10.75 -4.94
N ALA A 183 -3.21 11.22 -5.84
CA ALA A 183 -3.42 12.43 -6.61
C ALA A 183 -4.40 12.28 -7.78
N ARG A 184 -4.84 11.05 -8.09
CA ARG A 184 -5.67 10.73 -9.27
C ARG A 184 -7.04 10.20 -8.87
N PRO A 185 -8.08 10.44 -9.70
CA PRO A 185 -9.37 9.79 -9.49
C PRO A 185 -9.26 8.28 -9.73
N GLN A 186 -9.80 7.49 -8.80
CA GLN A 186 -9.92 6.04 -8.96
C GLN A 186 -11.09 5.70 -9.89
N SER A 187 -11.04 4.51 -10.51
CA SER A 187 -12.08 3.99 -11.41
C SER A 187 -12.35 4.84 -12.66
N VAL A 188 -11.45 5.78 -12.98
CA VAL A 188 -11.51 6.58 -14.21
C VAL A 188 -10.41 6.09 -15.15
N THR A 189 -10.77 5.91 -16.43
CA THR A 189 -9.77 5.55 -17.46
C THR A 189 -9.02 6.80 -17.90
N LEU A 190 -7.70 6.72 -17.85
CA LEU A 190 -6.75 7.76 -18.21
C LEU A 190 -6.00 7.33 -19.47
N HIS A 191 -5.68 8.29 -20.33
CA HIS A 191 -4.77 8.10 -21.45
C HIS A 191 -3.38 8.60 -21.08
N ILE A 192 -2.40 7.71 -21.04
CA ILE A 192 -1.03 7.95 -20.58
C ILE A 192 -0.06 7.49 -21.68
N PRO A 193 0.39 8.41 -22.55
CA PRO A 193 1.24 8.07 -23.70
C PRO A 193 2.66 7.62 -23.29
N PRO A 194 3.45 7.04 -24.21
CA PRO A 194 4.75 6.43 -23.87
C PRO A 194 5.78 7.35 -23.21
N LEU A 195 5.72 8.65 -23.52
CA LEU A 195 6.65 9.67 -23.02
C LEU A 195 6.14 10.38 -21.76
N ASP A 196 5.01 9.96 -21.20
CA ASP A 196 4.49 10.52 -19.95
C ASP A 196 5.40 10.12 -18.77
N PRO A 197 5.84 11.09 -17.92
CA PRO A 197 6.74 10.81 -16.80
C PRO A 197 6.18 9.80 -15.80
N ASP A 198 4.85 9.72 -15.68
CA ASP A 198 4.18 8.85 -14.71
C ASP A 198 3.90 7.46 -15.29
N ARG A 199 4.23 7.21 -16.56
CA ARG A 199 3.94 5.94 -17.22
C ARG A 199 4.57 4.76 -16.51
N LYS A 200 5.85 4.86 -16.14
CA LYS A 200 6.56 3.78 -15.44
C LYS A 200 5.85 3.40 -14.14
N ILE A 201 5.45 4.40 -13.35
CA ILE A 201 4.76 4.20 -12.07
C ILE A 201 3.43 3.48 -12.30
N LEU A 202 2.63 3.91 -13.28
CA LEU A 202 1.37 3.24 -13.60
C LEU A 202 1.57 1.83 -14.12
N GLU A 203 2.60 1.58 -14.93
CA GLU A 203 2.95 0.23 -15.37
C GLU A 203 3.34 -0.67 -14.20
N ASP A 204 4.12 -0.17 -13.25
CA ASP A 204 4.47 -0.93 -12.06
C ASP A 204 3.26 -1.17 -11.14
N LEU A 205 2.33 -0.20 -11.02
CA LEU A 205 1.04 -0.40 -10.34
C LEU A 205 0.14 -1.42 -11.04
N THR A 206 0.28 -1.64 -12.35
CA THR A 206 -0.45 -2.72 -13.03
C THR A 206 0.07 -4.10 -12.61
N LYS A 207 1.38 -4.25 -12.41
CA LYS A 207 2.00 -5.50 -11.95
C LYS A 207 1.51 -5.89 -10.56
N SER A 208 1.27 -4.91 -9.69
CA SER A 208 0.73 -5.11 -8.34
C SER A 208 -0.80 -5.11 -8.25
N ARG A 209 -1.50 -5.06 -9.40
CA ARG A 209 -2.97 -5.03 -9.49
C ARG A 209 -3.63 -3.84 -8.80
N ILE A 210 -2.88 -2.75 -8.60
CA ILE A 210 -3.43 -1.45 -8.20
C ILE A 210 -4.01 -0.70 -9.40
N ALA A 211 -3.54 -1.01 -10.61
CA ALA A 211 -4.05 -0.48 -11.85
C ALA A 211 -4.39 -1.60 -12.85
N SER A 212 -5.27 -1.29 -13.79
CA SER A 212 -5.53 -2.09 -14.99
C SER A 212 -5.04 -1.34 -16.22
N LYS A 213 -4.57 -2.06 -17.23
CA LYS A 213 -4.04 -1.51 -18.49
C LYS A 213 -4.77 -2.09 -19.69
N GLY A 214 -5.03 -1.24 -20.68
CA GLY A 214 -5.57 -1.60 -21.98
C GLY A 214 -6.76 -2.55 -21.92
N ARG A 215 -6.64 -3.72 -22.55
CA ARG A 215 -7.76 -4.67 -22.71
C ARG A 215 -8.28 -5.25 -21.39
N HIS A 216 -7.50 -5.18 -20.30
CA HIS A 216 -7.97 -5.59 -18.97
C HIS A 216 -8.99 -4.61 -18.38
N ILE A 217 -9.11 -3.41 -18.95
CA ILE A 217 -10.15 -2.43 -18.63
C ILE A 217 -11.40 -2.76 -19.45
N PRO A 218 -12.60 -2.85 -18.84
CA PRO A 218 -13.85 -3.06 -19.57
C PRO A 218 -14.03 -2.04 -20.69
N LEU A 219 -14.61 -2.46 -21.84
CA LEU A 219 -14.76 -1.58 -23.00
C LEU A 219 -15.58 -0.32 -22.68
N SER A 220 -16.64 -0.46 -21.88
CA SER A 220 -17.45 0.68 -21.41
C SER A 220 -16.61 1.71 -20.67
N ALA A 221 -15.74 1.26 -19.74
CA ALA A 221 -14.81 2.13 -19.04
C ALA A 221 -13.79 2.75 -20.00
N ARG A 222 -13.22 1.98 -20.93
CA ARG A 222 -12.27 2.52 -21.93
C ARG A 222 -12.87 3.62 -22.80
N LEU A 223 -14.12 3.45 -23.24
CA LEU A 223 -14.83 4.45 -24.05
C LEU A 223 -15.05 5.77 -23.28
N THR A 224 -15.01 5.76 -21.95
CA THR A 224 -15.07 7.00 -21.16
C THR A 224 -13.84 7.89 -21.32
N VAL A 225 -12.77 7.45 -21.99
CA VAL A 225 -11.65 8.34 -22.34
C VAL A 225 -12.05 9.37 -23.40
N LEU A 226 -13.00 9.02 -24.27
CA LEU A 226 -13.45 9.85 -25.39
C LEU A 226 -14.22 11.08 -24.94
N LYS A 227 -14.19 12.17 -25.70
CA LYS A 227 -15.10 13.32 -25.49
C LYS A 227 -16.53 12.93 -25.87
N MET A 228 -17.52 13.62 -25.30
CA MET A 228 -18.94 13.38 -25.62
C MET A 228 -19.23 13.51 -27.13
N SER A 229 -18.62 14.47 -27.82
CA SER A 229 -18.75 14.64 -29.27
C SER A 229 -18.25 13.41 -30.04
N GLN A 230 -17.11 12.84 -29.63
CA GLN A 230 -16.55 11.63 -30.23
C GLN A 230 -17.44 10.40 -30.00
N LEU A 231 -18.04 10.27 -28.81
CA LEU A 231 -19.00 9.19 -28.54
C LEU A 231 -20.25 9.30 -29.40
N ARG A 232 -20.77 10.53 -29.60
CA ARG A 232 -21.91 10.76 -30.50
C ARG A 232 -21.57 10.48 -31.96
N GLN A 233 -20.37 10.87 -32.40
CA GLN A 233 -19.90 10.56 -33.75
C GLN A 233 -19.76 9.05 -33.94
N MET A 234 -19.15 8.36 -32.99
CA MET A 234 -19.02 6.89 -33.00
C MET A 234 -20.40 6.20 -33.04
N ALA A 235 -21.38 6.71 -32.28
CA ALA A 235 -22.75 6.20 -32.35
C ALA A 235 -23.37 6.38 -33.74
N LYS A 236 -23.14 7.54 -34.38
CA LYS A 236 -23.59 7.78 -35.76
C LYS A 236 -22.90 6.84 -36.75
N ASP A 237 -21.59 6.66 -36.64
CA ASP A 237 -20.79 5.78 -37.52
C ASP A 237 -21.23 4.30 -37.41
N LEU A 238 -21.76 3.92 -36.24
CA LEU A 238 -22.30 2.58 -35.97
C LEU A 238 -23.83 2.49 -36.16
N ASN A 239 -24.46 3.50 -36.78
CA ASN A 239 -25.91 3.55 -37.05
C ASN A 239 -26.80 3.37 -35.80
N LEU A 240 -26.39 3.93 -34.66
CA LEU A 240 -27.20 3.99 -33.45
C LEU A 240 -28.10 5.23 -33.48
N ASP A 241 -29.42 5.03 -33.62
CA ASP A 241 -30.44 6.09 -33.60
C ASP A 241 -30.75 6.64 -32.18
N LYS A 242 -29.79 6.54 -31.25
CA LYS A 242 -29.95 6.98 -29.86
C LYS A 242 -29.18 8.27 -29.60
N LYS A 243 -29.87 9.31 -29.16
CA LYS A 243 -29.25 10.57 -28.73
C LYS A 243 -28.75 10.45 -27.30
N PHE A 244 -27.44 10.62 -27.11
CA PHE A 244 -26.82 10.56 -25.78
C PHE A 244 -26.57 11.95 -25.18
N THR A 245 -27.04 12.14 -23.94
CA THR A 245 -26.81 13.35 -23.13
C THR A 245 -25.80 13.14 -22.01
N ARG A 246 -25.60 11.90 -21.54
CA ARG A 246 -24.64 11.53 -20.49
C ARG A 246 -23.54 10.60 -21.01
N LYS A 247 -22.29 10.89 -20.62
CA LYS A 247 -21.09 10.22 -21.14
C LYS A 247 -21.08 8.73 -20.82
N GLN A 248 -21.38 8.40 -19.56
CA GLN A 248 -21.42 7.03 -19.06
C GLN A 248 -22.46 6.18 -19.82
N ALA A 249 -23.67 6.70 -20.00
CA ALA A 249 -24.73 6.01 -20.73
C ALA A 249 -24.38 5.78 -22.21
N ALA A 250 -23.67 6.73 -22.84
CA ALA A 250 -23.17 6.55 -24.20
C ALA A 250 -22.12 5.44 -24.27
N ALA A 251 -21.16 5.46 -23.36
CA ALA A 251 -20.08 4.48 -23.31
C ALA A 251 -20.60 3.05 -23.02
N GLU A 252 -21.57 2.91 -22.13
CA GLU A 252 -22.23 1.62 -21.84
C GLU A 252 -23.00 1.08 -23.05
N ALA A 253 -23.80 1.93 -23.71
CA ALA A 253 -24.54 1.52 -24.90
C ALA A 253 -23.59 1.11 -26.04
N LEU A 254 -22.58 1.94 -26.32
CA LEU A 254 -21.58 1.67 -27.37
C LEU A 254 -20.75 0.42 -27.08
N ALA A 255 -20.47 0.10 -25.82
CA ALA A 255 -19.71 -1.09 -25.46
C ALA A 255 -20.41 -2.40 -25.87
N THR A 256 -21.73 -2.38 -26.06
CA THR A 256 -22.50 -3.54 -26.53
C THR A 256 -22.54 -3.69 -28.04
N VAL A 257 -22.09 -2.67 -28.78
CA VAL A 257 -22.17 -2.65 -30.25
C VAL A 257 -20.90 -3.21 -30.87
N PRO A 258 -21.01 -4.22 -31.75
CA PRO A 258 -19.87 -4.71 -32.53
C PRO A 258 -19.19 -3.55 -33.29
N GLY A 259 -17.86 -3.48 -33.24
CA GLY A 259 -17.09 -2.44 -33.92
C GLY A 259 -16.71 -1.22 -33.06
N ALA A 260 -17.37 -0.98 -31.91
CA ALA A 260 -17.01 0.13 -31.03
C ALA A 260 -15.56 0.01 -30.51
N ALA A 261 -15.10 -1.21 -30.20
CA ALA A 261 -13.72 -1.45 -29.80
C ALA A 261 -12.70 -1.12 -30.92
N VAL A 262 -13.08 -1.37 -32.18
CA VAL A 262 -12.25 -1.07 -33.35
C VAL A 262 -12.14 0.43 -33.53
N LEU A 263 -13.27 1.16 -33.52
CA LEU A 263 -13.27 2.61 -33.64
C LEU A 263 -12.51 3.30 -32.51
N LEU A 264 -12.59 2.77 -31.28
CA LEU A 264 -11.76 3.26 -30.17
C LEU A 264 -10.26 3.07 -30.46
N SER A 265 -9.87 1.90 -30.98
CA SER A 265 -8.47 1.59 -31.28
C SER A 265 -7.88 2.44 -32.42
N MET A 266 -8.73 3.00 -33.29
CA MET A 266 -8.31 3.96 -34.31
C MET A 266 -8.01 5.35 -33.73
N GLN A 267 -8.55 5.68 -32.56
CA GLN A 267 -8.35 6.98 -31.90
C GLN A 267 -7.26 6.93 -30.81
N TYR A 268 -7.14 5.81 -30.11
CA TYR A 268 -6.20 5.63 -29.00
C TYR A 268 -5.50 4.29 -29.09
N VAL A 269 -4.20 4.29 -28.80
CA VAL A 269 -3.46 3.04 -28.55
C VAL A 269 -4.02 2.44 -27.27
N ILE A 270 -4.59 1.23 -27.38
CA ILE A 270 -5.28 0.59 -26.25
C ILE A 270 -4.31 0.44 -25.05
N ASP A 271 -3.05 0.12 -25.31
CA ASP A 271 -2.05 -0.07 -24.25
C ASP A 271 -1.60 1.24 -23.57
N ASP A 272 -2.06 2.39 -24.05
CA ASP A 272 -1.84 3.68 -23.40
C ASP A 272 -3.00 4.03 -22.44
N LEU A 273 -4.00 3.16 -22.32
CA LEU A 273 -5.11 3.35 -21.40
C LEU A 273 -4.83 2.67 -20.06
N PHE A 274 -4.97 3.42 -18.98
CA PHE A 274 -4.79 2.96 -17.61
C PHE A 274 -6.01 3.30 -16.76
N MET A 275 -6.32 2.46 -15.78
CA MET A 275 -7.37 2.73 -14.81
C MET A 275 -6.91 2.30 -13.43
N LEU A 276 -6.91 3.23 -12.47
CA LEU A 276 -6.60 2.93 -11.07
C LEU A 276 -7.78 2.19 -10.43
N MET A 277 -7.48 1.08 -9.77
CA MET A 277 -8.45 0.28 -9.02
C MET A 277 -8.56 0.84 -7.60
N PRO A 278 -9.77 0.97 -7.04
CA PRO A 278 -9.93 1.37 -5.65
C PRO A 278 -9.32 0.31 -4.72
N ILE A 279 -8.60 0.76 -3.70
CA ILE A 279 -8.11 -0.09 -2.61
C ILE A 279 -9.16 -0.16 -1.49
N LYS A 280 -8.97 -1.09 -0.54
CA LYS A 280 -9.90 -1.27 0.58
C LYS A 280 -9.70 -0.21 1.66
N GLU A 281 -8.46 0.24 1.80
CA GLU A 281 -8.02 1.24 2.77
C GLU A 281 -8.50 2.64 2.36
N ASP A 282 -8.86 3.45 3.36
CA ASP A 282 -9.21 4.85 3.11
C ASP A 282 -7.94 5.65 2.74
N VAL A 283 -7.93 6.18 1.52
CA VAL A 283 -6.79 6.95 0.97
C VAL A 283 -6.44 8.15 1.84
N VAL A 284 -7.44 8.83 2.42
CA VAL A 284 -7.23 10.01 3.28
C VAL A 284 -6.55 9.60 4.58
N LEU A 285 -7.02 8.51 5.19
CA LEU A 285 -6.43 8.01 6.44
C LEU A 285 -5.02 7.44 6.22
N VAL A 286 -4.78 6.74 5.11
CA VAL A 286 -3.43 6.27 4.73
C VAL A 286 -2.49 7.46 4.51
N LYS A 287 -2.95 8.51 3.82
CA LYS A 287 -2.18 9.75 3.63
C LYS A 287 -1.85 10.40 4.97
N HIS A 288 -2.82 10.44 5.90
CA HIS A 288 -2.62 10.98 7.24
C HIS A 288 -1.58 10.17 8.04
N GLU A 289 -1.65 8.83 8.03
CA GLU A 289 -0.63 7.97 8.66
C GLU A 289 0.75 8.20 8.03
N TRP A 290 0.85 8.32 6.70
CA TRP A 290 2.12 8.59 6.03
C TRP A 290 2.71 9.95 6.40
N SER A 291 1.89 11.01 6.45
CA SER A 291 2.34 12.34 6.89
C SER A 291 2.80 12.36 8.35
N TYR A 292 2.15 11.61 9.23
CA TYR A 292 2.63 11.41 10.59
C TYR A 292 4.03 10.76 10.61
N LEU A 293 4.24 9.70 9.84
CA LEU A 293 5.53 9.02 9.75
C LEU A 293 6.63 9.93 9.19
N GLN A 294 6.31 10.78 8.21
CA GLN A 294 7.24 11.78 7.68
C GLN A 294 7.61 12.85 8.71
N ALA A 295 6.63 13.35 9.48
CA ALA A 295 6.91 14.29 10.57
C ALA A 295 7.80 13.64 11.65
N TYR A 296 7.51 12.38 11.99
CA TYR A 296 8.29 11.61 12.96
C TYR A 296 9.72 11.34 12.46
N ALA A 297 9.87 10.97 11.19
CA ALA A 297 11.16 10.78 10.55
C ALA A 297 11.99 12.06 10.51
N LYS A 298 11.36 13.20 10.20
CA LYS A 298 12.01 14.51 10.18
C LYS A 298 12.51 14.90 11.57
N MET A 299 11.72 14.63 12.62
CA MET A 299 12.16 14.80 14.01
C MET A 299 13.40 13.94 14.32
N LEU A 300 13.37 12.65 13.95
CA LEU A 300 14.51 11.74 14.16
C LEU A 300 15.75 12.15 13.37
N SER A 301 15.60 12.71 12.16
CA SER A 301 16.72 13.19 11.35
C SER A 301 17.50 14.35 11.99
N GLY A 302 16.90 15.01 13.00
CA GLY A 302 17.56 16.04 13.81
C GLY A 302 18.44 15.48 14.94
N LEU A 303 18.42 14.16 15.19
CA LEU A 303 19.28 13.52 16.17
C LEU A 303 20.74 13.59 15.73
N LYS A 304 21.61 13.83 16.70
CA LYS A 304 23.06 13.64 16.55
C LYS A 304 23.40 12.35 17.29
N LEU A 305 23.84 11.33 16.55
CA LEU A 305 24.19 10.02 17.06
C LEU A 305 25.68 9.89 17.38
#